data_AF-A0A3S1K742-F1
#
_entry.id   AF-A0A3S1K742-F1
#
_cell.length_a   1.000
_cell.length_b   1.000
_cell.length_c   1.000
_cell.angle_alpha   90.00
_cell.angle_beta   90.00
_cell.angle_gamma   90.00
#
_symmetry.space_group_name_H-M   'P 1'
#
loop_
_entity.id
_entity.type
_entity.pdbx_description
1 polymer ?
#
loop_
_entity_poly.entity_id
_entity_poly.type
_entity_poly.pdbx_seq_one_letter_code
_entity_poly.pdbx_strand_id
1 'polypeptide(L)'
;VSSGDIALGRSILGLGKRALKLEESQAAAAVGQIALAGAWSDALGRNGLKSGQILLTLGDTEERRRYLNARATISTLLKMKAVPVINENDTVATSEIRYGDNDRLAARVATMMGADLLVLLSDIDGLYTAPPAKDPQARFIPMVDRITPDIEAMAGAAASELSRGGMRTKLDAGGDDHRRAGGVG
;
A
#
# COMPACT_ATOMS: atom_id res chain seq x y z
N VAL A 1 -6.33 -0.24 -1.84
CA VAL A 1 -5.11 0.41 -2.35
C VAL A 1 -4.39 -0.61 -3.22
N SER A 2 -3.87 -0.22 -4.37
CA SER A 2 -3.18 -1.10 -5.32
C SER A 2 -1.74 -0.64 -5.50
N SER A 3 -0.87 -1.54 -5.95
CA SER A 3 0.49 -1.25 -6.43
C SER A 3 0.68 -1.82 -7.84
N GLY A 4 1.88 -1.70 -8.40
CA GLY A 4 2.31 -2.47 -9.59
C GLY A 4 2.28 -1.72 -10.92
N ASP A 5 1.88 -0.45 -10.93
CA ASP A 5 1.94 0.44 -12.09
C ASP A 5 3.36 0.55 -12.66
N ILE A 6 4.40 0.76 -11.86
CA ILE A 6 5.78 0.83 -12.37
C ILE A 6 6.20 -0.48 -13.06
N ALA A 7 5.82 -1.63 -12.48
CA ALA A 7 6.13 -2.93 -13.07
C ALA A 7 5.43 -3.12 -14.42
N LEU A 8 4.14 -2.76 -14.50
CA LEU A 8 3.37 -2.78 -15.75
C LEU A 8 3.98 -1.82 -16.78
N GLY A 9 4.25 -0.59 -16.39
CA GLY A 9 4.84 0.43 -17.25
C GLY A 9 6.22 0.05 -17.78
N ARG A 10 7.05 -0.60 -16.96
CA ARG A 10 8.35 -1.14 -17.41
C ARG A 10 8.19 -2.17 -18.52
N SER A 11 7.21 -3.06 -18.38
CA SER A 11 6.91 -4.05 -19.41
C SER A 11 6.43 -3.39 -20.69
N ILE A 12 5.54 -2.40 -20.58
CA ILE A 12 4.96 -1.67 -21.73
C ILE A 12 6.04 -0.85 -22.46
N LEU A 13 6.91 -0.17 -21.73
CA LEU A 13 7.96 0.71 -22.26
C LEU A 13 9.26 -0.02 -22.64
N GLY A 14 9.37 -1.33 -22.39
CA GLY A 14 10.57 -2.10 -22.71
C GLY A 14 11.81 -1.72 -21.88
N LEU A 15 11.63 -1.26 -20.63
CA LEU A 15 12.73 -0.74 -19.80
C LEU A 15 13.63 -1.82 -19.16
N GLY A 16 13.37 -3.10 -19.41
CA GLY A 16 14.16 -4.23 -18.91
C GLY A 16 14.14 -4.38 -17.39
N LYS A 17 15.13 -5.10 -16.82
CA LYS A 17 15.24 -5.39 -15.38
C LYS A 17 16.24 -4.49 -14.62
N ARG A 18 16.91 -3.56 -15.29
CA ARG A 18 17.89 -2.66 -14.65
C ARG A 18 17.21 -1.72 -13.65
N ALA A 19 18.01 -1.17 -12.73
CA ALA A 19 17.59 -0.06 -11.89
C ALA A 19 17.17 1.13 -12.77
N LEU A 20 16.04 1.74 -12.43
CA LEU A 20 15.53 2.94 -13.07
C LEU A 20 16.05 4.17 -12.35
N LYS A 21 16.30 5.22 -13.11
CA LYS A 21 16.35 6.57 -12.55
C LYS A 21 14.95 6.99 -12.08
N LEU A 22 14.89 8.07 -11.31
CA LEU A 22 13.61 8.58 -10.79
C LEU A 22 12.65 8.91 -11.95
N GLU A 23 13.10 9.69 -12.91
CA GLU A 23 12.32 10.12 -14.07
C GLU A 23 11.80 8.93 -14.92
N GLU A 24 12.58 7.86 -15.01
CA GLU A 24 12.17 6.63 -15.72
C GLU A 24 11.14 5.84 -14.92
N SER A 25 11.24 5.85 -13.59
CA SER A 25 10.26 5.23 -12.70
C SER A 25 8.94 5.97 -12.76
N GLN A 26 8.97 7.30 -12.75
CA GLN A 26 7.79 8.15 -12.88
C GLN A 26 7.13 7.99 -14.26
N ALA A 27 7.93 7.92 -15.33
CA ALA A 27 7.42 7.64 -16.68
C ALA A 27 6.77 6.25 -16.77
N ALA A 28 7.41 5.24 -16.17
CA ALA A 28 6.84 3.89 -16.08
C ALA A 28 5.53 3.90 -15.27
N ALA A 29 5.49 4.55 -14.12
CA ALA A 29 4.27 4.67 -13.32
C ALA A 29 3.14 5.33 -14.11
N ALA A 30 3.40 6.46 -14.79
CA ALA A 30 2.40 7.16 -15.59
C ALA A 30 1.78 6.28 -16.68
N VAL A 31 2.59 5.49 -17.39
CA VAL A 31 2.11 4.55 -18.43
C VAL A 31 1.40 3.36 -17.80
N GLY A 32 1.99 2.76 -16.76
CA GLY A 32 1.45 1.57 -16.12
C GLY A 32 0.17 1.84 -15.33
N GLN A 33 -0.02 3.06 -14.82
CA GLN A 33 -1.22 3.45 -14.09
C GLN A 33 -2.46 3.42 -14.98
N ILE A 34 -2.32 3.73 -16.28
CA ILE A 34 -3.41 3.58 -17.25
C ILE A 34 -3.80 2.11 -17.38
N ALA A 35 -2.81 1.22 -17.55
CA ALA A 35 -3.05 -0.22 -17.66
C ALA A 35 -3.63 -0.81 -16.36
N LEU A 36 -3.12 -0.38 -15.21
CA LEU A 36 -3.60 -0.81 -13.89
C LEU A 36 -5.06 -0.38 -13.66
N ALA A 37 -5.39 0.87 -13.96
CA ALA A 37 -6.76 1.38 -13.87
C ALA A 37 -7.73 0.62 -14.79
N GLY A 38 -7.29 0.33 -16.02
CA GLY A 38 -8.05 -0.48 -16.98
C GLY A 38 -8.32 -1.89 -16.45
N ALA A 39 -7.28 -2.58 -15.96
CA ALA A 39 -7.41 -3.92 -15.41
C ALA A 39 -8.40 -3.98 -14.23
N TRP A 40 -8.35 -3.01 -13.31
CA TRP A 40 -9.32 -2.90 -12.22
C TRP A 40 -10.72 -2.57 -12.70
N SER A 41 -10.87 -1.64 -13.64
CA SER A 41 -12.17 -1.30 -14.25
C SER A 41 -12.81 -2.53 -14.89
N ASP A 42 -12.05 -3.31 -15.65
CA ASP A 42 -12.55 -4.53 -16.30
C ASP A 42 -12.92 -5.61 -15.27
N ALA A 43 -12.07 -5.85 -14.26
CA ALA A 43 -12.33 -6.86 -13.24
C ALA A 43 -13.56 -6.55 -12.39
N LEU A 44 -13.73 -5.28 -11.98
CA LEU A 44 -14.89 -4.83 -11.23
C LEU A 44 -16.14 -4.77 -12.11
N GLY A 45 -15.99 -4.32 -13.37
CA GLY A 45 -17.07 -4.24 -14.35
C GLY A 45 -17.69 -5.60 -14.67
N ARG A 46 -16.89 -6.67 -14.72
CA ARG A 46 -17.38 -8.06 -14.85
C ARG A 46 -18.33 -8.48 -13.71
N ASN A 47 -18.26 -7.81 -12.57
CA ASN A 47 -19.12 -8.04 -11.40
C ASN A 47 -20.20 -6.95 -11.24
N GLY A 48 -20.44 -6.13 -12.27
CA GLY A 48 -21.42 -5.04 -12.24
C GLY A 48 -21.02 -3.84 -11.36
N LEU A 49 -19.75 -3.76 -10.95
CA LEU A 49 -19.22 -2.70 -10.10
C LEU A 49 -18.51 -1.64 -10.94
N LYS A 50 -18.70 -0.37 -10.58
CA LYS A 50 -17.95 0.76 -11.15
C LYS A 50 -16.69 0.98 -10.32
N SER A 51 -15.58 1.36 -10.95
CA SER A 51 -14.37 1.80 -10.26
C SER A 51 -14.22 3.33 -10.32
N GLY A 52 -13.55 3.90 -9.32
CA GLY A 52 -13.14 5.30 -9.32
C GLY A 52 -11.66 5.40 -8.99
N GLN A 53 -10.84 5.85 -9.93
CA GLN A 53 -9.40 6.02 -9.71
C GLN A 53 -9.13 7.21 -8.79
N ILE A 54 -8.24 7.01 -7.82
CA ILE A 54 -7.72 8.05 -6.95
C ILE A 54 -6.20 7.89 -6.88
N LEU A 55 -5.48 9.00 -7.02
CA LEU A 55 -4.02 9.05 -6.86
C LEU A 55 -3.71 10.02 -5.73
N LEU A 56 -2.96 9.56 -4.73
CA LEU A 56 -2.57 10.35 -3.56
C LEU A 56 -1.07 10.22 -3.33
N THR A 57 -0.44 11.26 -2.83
CA THR A 57 0.87 11.16 -2.18
C THR A 57 0.70 11.01 -0.67
N LEU A 58 1.72 10.52 0.03
CA LEU A 58 1.75 10.60 1.50
C LEU A 58 1.49 12.03 2.01
N GLY A 59 2.05 13.05 1.37
CA GLY A 59 1.85 14.46 1.76
C GLY A 59 0.40 14.93 1.64
N ASP A 60 -0.38 14.39 0.70
CA ASP A 60 -1.81 14.70 0.56
C ASP A 60 -2.64 14.21 1.75
N THR A 61 -2.12 13.22 2.49
CA THR A 61 -2.75 12.69 3.72
C THR A 61 -2.33 13.45 4.98
N GLU A 62 -1.33 14.33 4.90
CA GLU A 62 -0.80 15.11 6.04
C GLU A 62 -1.33 16.54 6.06
N GLU A 63 -1.58 17.10 4.88
CA GLU A 63 -2.16 18.43 4.76
C GLU A 63 -3.68 18.36 4.94
N ARG A 64 -4.19 19.09 5.95
CA ARG A 64 -5.59 19.00 6.40
C ARG A 64 -6.60 19.21 5.28
N ARG A 65 -6.39 20.19 4.40
CA ARG A 65 -7.34 20.50 3.33
C ARG A 65 -7.37 19.39 2.27
N ARG A 66 -6.20 18.91 1.82
CA ARG A 66 -6.09 17.78 0.88
C ARG A 66 -6.66 16.49 1.46
N TYR A 67 -6.37 16.22 2.74
CA TYR A 67 -6.95 15.11 3.48
C TYR A 67 -8.49 15.15 3.47
N LEU A 68 -9.10 16.28 3.81
CA LEU A 68 -10.56 16.42 3.83
C LEU A 68 -11.17 16.25 2.43
N ASN A 69 -10.51 16.75 1.39
CA ASN A 69 -10.94 16.59 0.00
C ASN A 69 -10.87 15.13 -0.46
N ALA A 70 -9.78 14.42 -0.13
CA ALA A 70 -9.63 13.01 -0.44
C ALA A 70 -10.72 12.18 0.27
N ARG A 71 -10.91 12.40 1.58
CA ARG A 71 -11.98 11.75 2.35
C ARG A 71 -13.37 12.00 1.78
N ALA A 72 -13.69 13.24 1.41
CA ALA A 72 -14.98 13.59 0.83
C ALA A 72 -15.21 12.89 -0.52
N THR A 73 -14.17 12.84 -1.37
CA THR A 73 -14.21 12.16 -2.67
C THR A 73 -14.44 10.66 -2.51
N ILE A 74 -13.65 10.00 -1.65
CA ILE A 74 -13.78 8.56 -1.37
C ILE A 74 -15.19 8.26 -0.82
N SER A 75 -15.66 9.04 0.16
CA SER A 75 -17.00 8.89 0.74
C SER A 75 -18.11 9.02 -0.32
N THR A 76 -17.93 9.92 -1.28
CA THR A 76 -18.91 10.16 -2.35
C THR A 76 -18.93 9.01 -3.35
N LEU A 77 -17.77 8.48 -3.75
CA LEU A 77 -17.68 7.29 -4.60
C LEU A 77 -18.39 6.08 -3.96
N LEU A 78 -18.16 5.85 -2.66
CA LEU A 78 -18.83 4.79 -1.92
C LEU A 78 -20.35 4.97 -1.88
N LYS A 79 -20.85 6.21 -1.66
CA LYS A 79 -22.29 6.53 -1.74
C LYS A 79 -22.87 6.27 -3.12
N MET A 80 -22.08 6.48 -4.18
CA MET A 80 -22.43 6.18 -5.57
C MET A 80 -22.26 4.69 -5.93
N LYS A 81 -21.91 3.83 -4.96
CA LYS A 81 -21.64 2.39 -5.16
C LYS A 81 -20.48 2.12 -6.14
N ALA A 82 -19.54 3.05 -6.24
CA ALA A 82 -18.29 2.87 -6.97
C ALA A 82 -17.18 2.46 -6.00
N VAL A 83 -16.34 1.51 -6.42
CA VAL A 83 -15.18 1.02 -5.68
C VAL A 83 -14.00 1.99 -5.89
N PRO A 84 -13.51 2.68 -4.84
CA PRO A 84 -12.32 3.52 -4.94
C PRO A 84 -11.07 2.66 -5.15
N VAL A 85 -10.37 2.87 -6.27
CA VAL A 85 -9.08 2.24 -6.56
C VAL A 85 -8.02 3.30 -6.34
N ILE A 86 -7.33 3.18 -5.21
CA ILE A 86 -6.34 4.17 -4.74
C ILE A 86 -4.93 3.62 -5.01
N ASN A 87 -4.03 4.44 -5.55
CA ASN A 87 -2.60 4.18 -5.65
C ASN A 87 -1.82 5.47 -5.29
N GLU A 88 -0.50 5.35 -5.10
CA GLU A 88 0.41 6.49 -5.00
C GLU A 88 0.36 7.33 -6.29
N ASN A 89 0.51 8.65 -6.18
CA ASN A 89 0.74 9.52 -7.33
C ASN A 89 2.25 9.62 -7.62
N ASP A 90 2.82 8.56 -8.17
CA ASP A 90 4.27 8.46 -8.43
C ASP A 90 4.83 9.58 -9.32
N THR A 91 4.02 10.17 -10.20
CA THR A 91 4.45 11.27 -11.08
C THR A 91 4.94 12.50 -10.31
N VAL A 92 4.38 12.73 -9.12
CA VAL A 92 4.73 13.89 -8.26
C VAL A 92 5.33 13.49 -6.93
N ALA A 93 5.42 12.18 -6.63
CA ALA A 93 6.16 11.68 -5.49
C ALA A 93 7.65 11.96 -5.70
N THR A 94 8.23 12.77 -4.81
CA THR A 94 9.64 13.21 -4.86
C THR A 94 10.56 12.43 -3.94
N SER A 95 9.99 11.68 -2.99
CA SER A 95 10.77 10.72 -2.18
C SER A 95 11.17 9.55 -3.06
N GLU A 96 12.32 8.92 -2.78
CA GLU A 96 12.69 7.65 -3.40
C GLU A 96 11.45 6.74 -3.44
N ILE A 97 10.95 6.45 -4.64
CA ILE A 97 9.84 5.52 -4.84
C ILE A 97 10.24 4.21 -4.17
N ARG A 98 9.70 3.96 -2.96
CA ARG A 98 10.10 2.83 -2.13
C ARG A 98 8.96 1.83 -2.19
N TYR A 99 9.33 0.59 -2.49
CA TYR A 99 8.40 -0.50 -2.25
C TYR A 99 8.02 -0.50 -0.75
N GLY A 100 6.71 -0.63 -0.48
CA GLY A 100 6.14 -0.56 0.87
C GLY A 100 5.43 0.75 1.18
N ASP A 101 5.53 1.77 0.32
CA ASP A 101 4.81 3.02 0.50
C ASP A 101 3.29 2.81 0.45
N ASN A 102 2.82 1.85 -0.36
CA ASN A 102 1.41 1.50 -0.41
C ASN A 102 0.86 0.84 0.87
N ASP A 103 1.68 0.16 1.70
CA ASP A 103 1.22 -0.33 3.02
C ASP A 103 0.90 0.87 3.93
N ARG A 104 1.77 1.89 3.92
CA ARG A 104 1.59 3.13 4.68
C ARG A 104 0.44 3.97 4.15
N LEU A 105 0.34 4.12 2.83
CA LEU A 105 -0.78 4.80 2.19
C LEU A 105 -2.10 4.10 2.54
N ALA A 106 -2.14 2.77 2.54
CA ALA A 106 -3.32 2.00 2.92
C ALA A 106 -3.72 2.23 4.37
N ALA A 107 -2.77 2.22 5.31
CA ALA A 107 -3.04 2.58 6.71
C ALA A 107 -3.62 4.00 6.84
N ARG A 108 -3.01 4.97 6.15
CA ARG A 108 -3.49 6.36 6.20
C ARG A 108 -4.87 6.52 5.59
N VAL A 109 -5.16 5.81 4.50
CA VAL A 109 -6.50 5.78 3.91
C VAL A 109 -7.50 5.13 4.87
N ALA A 110 -7.14 4.01 5.50
CA ALA A 110 -8.00 3.33 6.48
C ALA A 110 -8.35 4.26 7.65
N THR A 111 -7.34 4.86 8.28
CA THR A 111 -7.54 5.87 9.33
C THR A 111 -8.35 7.07 8.81
N MET A 112 -8.07 7.56 7.61
CA MET A 112 -8.77 8.70 7.01
C MET A 112 -10.26 8.45 6.86
N MET A 113 -10.61 7.22 6.49
CA MET A 113 -11.98 6.79 6.28
C MET A 113 -12.65 6.27 7.55
N GLY A 114 -11.91 6.09 8.64
CA GLY A 114 -12.40 5.43 9.85
C GLY A 114 -12.80 3.98 9.58
N ALA A 115 -11.99 3.26 8.82
CA ALA A 115 -12.26 1.86 8.47
C ALA A 115 -12.09 0.95 9.70
N ASP A 116 -12.98 -0.03 9.85
CA ASP A 116 -12.91 -1.01 10.94
C ASP A 116 -11.79 -2.04 10.76
N LEU A 117 -11.34 -2.24 9.50
CA LEU A 117 -10.35 -3.25 9.14
C LEU A 117 -9.52 -2.81 7.93
N LEU A 118 -8.20 -2.98 8.06
CA LEU A 118 -7.25 -2.92 6.95
C LEU A 118 -6.75 -4.35 6.65
N VAL A 119 -6.98 -4.80 5.41
CA VAL A 119 -6.46 -6.09 4.92
C VAL A 119 -5.28 -5.82 3.99
N LEU A 120 -4.10 -6.30 4.37
CA LEU A 120 -2.87 -6.22 3.56
C LEU A 120 -2.61 -7.60 2.94
N LEU A 121 -2.76 -7.71 1.62
CA LEU A 121 -2.47 -8.95 0.88
C LEU A 121 -0.98 -9.00 0.52
N SER A 122 -0.32 -10.13 0.81
CA SER A 122 1.10 -10.35 0.52
C SER A 122 1.33 -11.75 -0.03
N ASP A 123 2.48 -11.93 -0.65
CA ASP A 123 3.11 -13.20 -1.00
C ASP A 123 3.58 -14.03 0.21
N ILE A 124 3.69 -13.41 1.39
CA ILE A 124 3.90 -14.08 2.67
C ILE A 124 2.57 -14.18 3.40
N ASP A 125 2.26 -15.34 3.95
CA ASP A 125 0.99 -15.66 4.62
C ASP A 125 0.82 -15.00 6.01
N GLY A 126 1.89 -14.42 6.58
CA GLY A 126 1.81 -13.52 7.73
C GLY A 126 3.13 -13.41 8.51
N LEU A 127 3.03 -13.06 9.79
CA LEU A 127 4.20 -12.87 10.65
C LEU A 127 4.71 -14.22 11.18
N TYR A 128 6.04 -14.37 11.25
CA TYR A 128 6.71 -15.50 11.85
C TYR A 128 7.66 -15.05 12.97
N THR A 129 7.98 -15.95 13.89
CA THR A 129 8.97 -15.69 14.96
C THR A 129 10.37 -15.42 14.43
N ALA A 130 10.69 -15.89 13.23
CA ALA A 130 11.94 -15.69 12.50
C ALA A 130 11.69 -15.84 10.98
N PRO A 131 12.60 -15.44 10.09
CA PRO A 131 12.40 -15.61 8.64
C PRO A 131 12.32 -17.11 8.27
N PRO A 132 11.17 -17.63 7.78
CA PRO A 132 10.99 -19.07 7.56
C PRO A 132 11.88 -19.64 6.47
N ALA A 133 12.36 -18.80 5.54
CA ALA A 133 13.35 -19.18 4.54
C ALA A 133 14.77 -19.42 5.12
N LYS A 134 15.04 -18.94 6.34
CA LYS A 134 16.36 -19.03 6.99
C LYS A 134 16.35 -19.89 8.25
N ASP A 135 15.20 -20.00 8.91
CA ASP A 135 15.04 -20.75 10.14
C ASP A 135 13.91 -21.79 9.99
N PRO A 136 14.22 -23.10 9.93
CA PRO A 136 13.22 -24.16 9.84
C PRO A 136 12.38 -24.31 11.12
N GLN A 137 12.79 -23.68 12.24
CA GLN A 137 12.02 -23.63 13.48
C GLN A 137 11.12 -22.38 13.57
N ALA A 138 11.09 -21.54 12.54
CA ALA A 138 10.21 -20.38 12.49
C ALA A 138 8.74 -20.80 12.62
N ARG A 139 8.03 -20.21 13.58
CA ARG A 139 6.61 -20.48 13.81
C ARG A 139 5.76 -19.33 13.33
N PHE A 140 4.69 -19.67 12.62
CA PHE A 140 3.66 -18.71 12.21
C PHE A 140 2.96 -18.14 13.43
N ILE A 141 2.71 -16.82 13.40
CA ILE A 141 2.00 -16.09 14.45
C ILE A 141 0.61 -15.74 13.92
N PRO A 142 -0.44 -16.49 14.29
CA PRO A 142 -1.77 -16.31 13.72
C PRO A 142 -2.46 -15.02 14.20
N MET A 143 -2.06 -14.50 15.36
CA MET A 143 -2.65 -13.31 15.96
C MET A 143 -1.60 -12.55 16.76
N VAL A 144 -1.58 -11.24 16.58
CA VAL A 144 -0.80 -10.30 17.36
C VAL A 144 -1.77 -9.28 17.94
N ASP A 145 -2.05 -9.37 19.24
CA ASP A 145 -2.97 -8.43 19.90
C ASP A 145 -2.43 -7.01 19.95
N ARG A 146 -1.10 -6.88 20.11
CA ARG A 146 -0.42 -5.58 20.18
C ARG A 146 0.97 -5.68 19.57
N ILE A 147 1.31 -4.68 18.76
CA ILE A 147 2.67 -4.52 18.23
C ILE A 147 3.57 -4.00 19.36
N THR A 148 4.45 -4.87 19.84
CA THR A 148 5.47 -4.56 20.85
C THR A 148 6.85 -4.45 20.20
N PRO A 149 7.88 -3.92 20.90
CA PRO A 149 9.25 -3.93 20.41
C PRO A 149 9.75 -5.33 19.99
N ASP A 150 9.31 -6.39 20.67
CA ASP A 150 9.67 -7.77 20.32
C ASP A 150 9.04 -8.20 18.98
N ILE A 151 7.76 -7.87 18.76
CA ILE A 151 7.08 -8.11 17.48
C ILE A 151 7.75 -7.32 16.36
N GLU A 152 8.10 -6.06 16.63
CA GLU A 152 8.83 -5.22 15.71
C GLU A 152 10.21 -5.78 15.34
N ALA A 153 10.91 -6.39 16.30
CA ALA A 153 12.21 -7.01 16.10
C ALA A 153 12.11 -8.27 15.21
N MET A 154 11.02 -9.05 15.31
CA MET A 154 10.78 -10.22 14.44
C MET A 154 10.74 -9.84 12.95
N ALA A 155 10.25 -8.64 12.61
CA ALA A 155 10.25 -8.13 11.24
C ALA A 155 11.60 -7.58 10.78
N GLY A 156 12.48 -7.18 11.71
CA GLY A 156 13.78 -6.57 11.42
C GLY A 156 14.88 -7.55 11.02
N ALA A 157 14.83 -8.79 11.52
CA ALA A 157 15.83 -9.84 11.20
C ALA A 157 15.76 -10.35 9.74
N ALA A 158 14.67 -10.02 9.02
CA ALA A 158 14.40 -10.50 7.66
C ALA A 158 15.05 -9.65 6.55
N ALA A 159 15.72 -8.54 6.85
CA ALA A 159 16.23 -7.61 5.84
C ALA A 159 17.40 -8.21 5.03
N SER A 160 17.08 -8.85 3.89
CA SER A 160 17.99 -8.83 2.75
C SER A 160 17.76 -7.52 1.99
N GLU A 161 18.82 -6.95 1.42
CA GLU A 161 18.80 -5.70 0.62
C GLU A 161 17.78 -5.70 -0.54
N LEU A 162 17.21 -6.86 -0.87
CA LEU A 162 16.24 -7.07 -1.95
C LEU A 162 14.77 -6.94 -1.51
N SER A 163 14.44 -6.97 -0.21
CA SER A 163 13.06 -6.84 0.27
C SER A 163 12.74 -5.39 0.64
N ARG A 164 12.74 -4.53 -0.38
CA ARG A 164 12.07 -3.22 -0.30
C ARG A 164 10.57 -3.55 -0.33
N GLY A 165 9.81 -3.26 0.73
CA GLY A 165 8.48 -3.81 0.97
C GLY A 165 8.57 -5.16 1.70
N GLY A 166 7.96 -5.27 2.89
CA GLY A 166 8.13 -6.46 3.72
C GLY A 166 7.32 -6.43 4.99
N MET A 167 7.64 -7.31 5.94
CA MET A 167 6.89 -7.43 7.19
C MET A 167 6.95 -6.15 8.03
N ARG A 168 8.08 -5.41 7.99
CA ARG A 168 8.23 -4.17 8.77
C ARG A 168 7.22 -3.10 8.36
N THR A 169 7.00 -2.89 7.06
CA THR A 169 6.04 -1.88 6.58
C THR A 169 4.60 -2.24 6.92
N LYS A 170 4.28 -3.54 6.98
CA LYS A 170 2.98 -4.06 7.41
C LYS A 170 2.74 -3.86 8.91
N LEU A 171 3.78 -4.07 9.73
CA LEU A 171 3.72 -3.76 11.16
C LEU A 171 3.59 -2.26 11.39
N ASP A 172 4.36 -1.42 10.68
CA ASP A 172 4.22 0.04 10.78
C ASP A 172 2.78 0.47 10.46
N ALA A 173 2.19 -0.08 9.38
CA ALA A 173 0.80 0.15 8.97
C ALA A 173 -0.23 -0.26 10.05
N GLY A 174 -0.06 -1.42 10.67
CA GLY A 174 -0.93 -1.86 11.78
C GLY A 174 -0.74 -1.06 13.07
N GLY A 175 0.49 -0.61 13.35
CA GLY A 175 0.83 0.10 14.58
C GLY A 175 0.35 1.55 14.60
N ASP A 176 0.25 2.19 13.44
CA ASP A 176 -0.31 3.55 13.31
C ASP A 176 -1.82 3.57 13.52
N ASP A 177 -2.53 2.54 13.06
CA ASP A 177 -3.97 2.40 13.23
C ASP A 177 -4.36 2.22 14.71
N HIS A 178 -3.63 1.34 15.41
CA HIS A 178 -3.89 1.04 16.83
C HIS A 178 -3.59 2.22 17.77
N ARG A 179 -2.55 3.02 17.47
CA ARG A 179 -2.18 4.18 18.30
C ARG A 179 -3.19 5.33 18.24
N ARG A 180 -4.02 5.42 17.19
CA ARG A 180 -5.04 6.46 17.06
C ARG A 180 -6.44 6.03 17.53
N ALA A 181 -6.72 4.72 17.53
CA ALA A 181 -7.94 4.17 18.13
C ALA A 181 -8.03 4.41 19.65
N GLY A 182 -6.89 4.56 20.35
CA GLY A 182 -6.84 4.89 21.78
C GLY A 182 -6.97 6.38 22.14
N GLY A 183 -7.20 7.26 21.16
CA GLY A 183 -7.19 8.72 21.33
C GLY A 183 -8.57 9.40 21.37
N VAL A 184 -9.67 8.65 21.44
CA VAL A 184 -11.02 9.22 21.57
C VAL A 184 -11.64 8.73 22.87
N GLY A 185 -11.44 9.52 23.92
CA GLY A 185 -12.21 9.52 25.17
C GLY A 185 -12.79 10.91 25.39
#